data_AF-A0A535V4C1-F1
#
_entry.id   AF-A0A535V4C1-F1
#
_cell.length_a   1.000
_cell.length_b   1.000
_cell.length_c   1.000
_cell.angle_alpha   90.00
_cell.angle_beta   90.00
_cell.angle_gamma   90.00
#
_symmetry.space_group_name_H-M   'P 1'
#
loop_
_entity.id
_entity.type
_entity.pdbx_description
1 polymer ?
#
loop_
_entity_poly.entity_id
_entity_poly.type
_entity_poly.pdbx_seq_one_letter_code
_entity_poly.pdbx_strand_id
1 'polypeptide(L)'
;MFEATFKIAALVESNEQGQPVFQVLKHADPVDDAGFLSLVATVYQQDVYRTLQVGDDLTVTVHLDLPPRDIEKTLHFREGGRFEGEGIGEPTVDLLPLISSMSEHYRRQVQSGDVLTISFQVQRL
;
A
#
# COMPACT_ATOMS: atom_id res chain seq x y z
N MET A 1 3.41 14.07 -19.63
CA MET A 1 3.34 14.18 -18.16
C MET A 1 1.94 13.86 -17.64
N PHE A 2 1.77 12.66 -17.12
CA PHE A 2 0.58 12.17 -16.43
C PHE A 2 0.97 11.73 -15.01
N GLU A 3 0.11 12.02 -14.03
CA GLU A 3 0.30 11.63 -12.64
C GLU A 3 -1.04 11.22 -12.02
N ALA A 4 -1.05 10.10 -11.30
CA ALA A 4 -2.21 9.63 -10.56
C ALA A 4 -1.81 9.13 -9.17
N THR A 5 -2.62 9.42 -8.15
CA THR A 5 -2.38 8.96 -6.78
C THR A 5 -3.59 8.24 -6.23
N PHE A 6 -3.37 7.05 -5.70
CA PHE A 6 -4.36 6.22 -5.03
C PHE A 6 -3.98 6.10 -3.57
N LYS A 7 -4.93 6.34 -2.65
CA LYS A 7 -4.66 6.35 -1.20
C LYS A 7 -5.71 5.55 -0.44
N ILE A 8 -5.21 4.71 0.47
CA ILE A 8 -6.00 3.93 1.41
C ILE A 8 -5.48 4.30 2.80
N ALA A 9 -6.35 4.88 3.63
CA ALA A 9 -6.02 5.25 5.01
C ALA A 9 -6.93 4.48 5.95
N ALA A 10 -6.35 3.91 7.00
CA ALA A 10 -7.07 3.22 8.05
C ALA A 10 -6.65 3.74 9.42
N LEU A 11 -7.65 4.05 10.26
CA LEU A 11 -7.45 4.27 11.68
C LEU A 11 -7.23 2.92 12.35
N VAL A 12 -6.17 2.80 13.14
CA VAL A 12 -5.89 1.63 13.96
C VAL A 12 -6.63 1.80 15.28
N GLU A 13 -7.55 0.89 15.56
CA GLU A 13 -8.20 0.78 16.87
C GLU A 13 -7.82 -0.55 17.52
N SER A 14 -8.15 -0.73 18.79
CA SER A 14 -8.01 -2.01 19.49
C SER A 14 -9.38 -2.63 19.75
N ASN A 15 -9.56 -3.89 19.40
CA ASN A 15 -10.78 -4.64 19.73
C ASN A 15 -10.84 -4.97 21.23
N GLU A 16 -11.93 -5.61 21.68
CA GLU A 16 -12.13 -6.00 23.08
C GLU A 16 -11.03 -6.95 23.62
N GLN A 17 -10.27 -7.59 22.74
CA GLN A 17 -9.15 -8.48 23.07
C GLN A 17 -7.77 -7.78 23.00
N GLY A 18 -7.74 -6.48 22.72
CA GLY A 18 -6.51 -5.69 22.56
C GLY A 18 -5.76 -5.94 21.25
N GLN A 19 -6.41 -6.55 20.25
CA GLN A 19 -5.81 -6.76 18.92
C GLN A 19 -6.11 -5.55 18.01
N PRO A 20 -5.19 -5.21 17.09
CA PRO A 20 -5.40 -4.12 16.16
C PRO A 20 -6.53 -4.44 15.17
N VAL A 21 -7.44 -3.50 14.98
CA VAL A 21 -8.47 -3.48 13.94
C VAL A 21 -8.34 -2.19 13.13
N PHE A 22 -8.63 -2.26 11.84
CA PHE A 22 -8.37 -1.18 10.89
C PHE A 22 -9.69 -0.61 10.37
N GLN A 23 -10.07 0.57 10.86
CA GLN A 23 -11.21 1.29 10.34
C GLN A 23 -10.79 2.07 9.09
N VAL A 24 -11.10 1.52 7.93
CA VAL A 24 -10.79 2.15 6.65
C VAL A 24 -11.63 3.42 6.50
N LEU A 25 -11.00 4.60 6.43
CA LEU A 25 -11.71 5.88 6.45
C LEU A 25 -12.65 6.12 5.25
N LYS A 26 -12.58 5.26 4.22
CA LYS A 26 -13.46 5.25 3.04
C LYS A 26 -14.45 4.08 2.99
N HIS A 27 -14.41 3.11 3.91
CA HIS A 27 -15.33 1.95 3.95
C HIS A 27 -15.92 1.83 5.36
N ALA A 28 -17.25 1.73 5.45
CA ALA A 28 -17.96 1.95 6.72
C ALA A 28 -17.64 0.92 7.81
N ASP A 29 -17.31 -0.31 7.43
CA ASP A 29 -17.05 -1.39 8.39
C ASP A 29 -15.55 -1.49 8.73
N PRO A 30 -15.18 -1.56 10.01
CA PRO A 30 -13.83 -1.87 10.42
C PRO A 30 -13.46 -3.28 9.94
N VAL A 31 -12.25 -3.42 9.42
CA VAL A 31 -11.72 -4.70 8.95
C VAL A 31 -10.58 -5.14 9.86
N ASP A 32 -10.40 -6.45 9.97
CA ASP A 32 -9.18 -6.99 10.57
C ASP A 32 -7.98 -6.80 9.63
N ASP A 33 -6.82 -7.25 10.07
CA ASP A 33 -5.57 -7.17 9.33
C ASP A 33 -5.67 -7.80 7.91
N ALA A 34 -6.25 -9.00 7.82
CA ALA A 34 -6.39 -9.71 6.56
C ALA A 34 -7.37 -8.99 5.61
N GLY A 35 -8.45 -8.42 6.16
CA GLY A 35 -9.40 -7.59 5.43
C GLY A 35 -8.77 -6.29 4.92
N PHE A 36 -7.91 -5.65 5.71
CA PHE A 36 -7.17 -4.45 5.27
C PHE A 36 -6.25 -4.77 4.09
N LEU A 37 -5.44 -5.84 4.18
CA LEU A 37 -4.58 -6.27 3.07
C LEU A 37 -5.39 -6.68 1.84
N SER A 38 -6.55 -7.31 2.02
CA SER A 38 -7.44 -7.67 0.91
C SER A 38 -8.00 -6.44 0.19
N LEU A 39 -8.31 -5.37 0.94
CA LEU A 39 -8.71 -4.10 0.34
C LEU A 39 -7.55 -3.46 -0.45
N VAL A 40 -6.35 -3.46 0.13
CA VAL A 40 -5.14 -2.94 -0.55
C VAL A 40 -4.88 -3.69 -1.84
N ALA A 41 -4.99 -5.02 -1.81
CA ALA A 41 -4.86 -5.86 -3.00
C ALA A 41 -5.92 -5.55 -4.05
N THR A 42 -7.17 -5.32 -3.63
CA THR A 42 -8.27 -4.97 -4.53
C THR A 42 -8.03 -3.64 -5.23
N VAL A 43 -7.70 -2.58 -4.48
CA VAL A 43 -7.38 -1.25 -5.04
C VAL A 43 -6.18 -1.33 -5.98
N TYR A 44 -5.14 -2.06 -5.58
CA TYR A 44 -3.97 -2.28 -6.43
C TYR A 44 -4.36 -2.93 -7.77
N GLN A 45 -5.10 -4.03 -7.75
CA GLN A 45 -5.46 -4.77 -8.96
C GLN A 45 -6.47 -4.03 -9.84
N GLN A 46 -7.47 -3.38 -9.24
CA GLN A 46 -8.58 -2.78 -9.98
C GLN A 46 -8.29 -1.36 -10.45
N ASP A 47 -7.57 -0.56 -9.65
CA ASP A 47 -7.38 0.87 -9.91
C ASP A 47 -5.95 1.15 -10.38
N VAL A 48 -4.95 0.73 -9.58
CA VAL A 48 -3.54 1.07 -9.83
C VAL A 48 -3.02 0.33 -11.06
N TYR A 49 -3.10 -1.00 -11.07
CA TYR A 49 -2.52 -1.83 -12.13
C TYR A 49 -3.13 -1.54 -13.50
N ARG A 50 -4.43 -1.23 -13.55
CA ARG A 50 -5.12 -0.86 -14.79
C ARG A 50 -4.72 0.52 -15.34
N THR A 51 -4.15 1.38 -14.50
CA THR A 51 -3.70 2.72 -14.89
C THR A 51 -2.28 2.70 -15.48
N LEU A 52 -1.48 1.68 -15.14
CA LEU A 52 -0.07 1.57 -15.51
C LEU A 52 0.11 1.31 -17.02
N GLN A 53 1.15 1.94 -17.56
CA GLN A 53 1.65 1.74 -18.92
C GLN A 53 3.16 1.49 -18.88
N VAL A 54 3.66 0.75 -19.87
CA VAL A 54 5.10 0.46 -19.98
C VAL A 54 5.87 1.78 -20.00
N GLY A 55 6.88 1.88 -19.14
CA GLY A 55 7.67 3.09 -18.94
C GLY A 55 7.21 3.97 -17.78
N ASP A 56 6.07 3.67 -17.15
CA ASP A 56 5.61 4.37 -15.96
C ASP A 56 6.47 4.01 -14.74
N ASP A 57 6.60 4.98 -13.83
CA ASP A 57 7.14 4.80 -12.50
C ASP A 57 5.99 4.67 -11.49
N LEU A 58 6.06 3.65 -10.65
CA LEU A 58 5.14 3.41 -9.54
C LEU A 58 5.89 3.58 -8.22
N THR A 59 5.54 4.60 -7.47
CA THR A 59 6.00 4.78 -6.09
C THR A 59 4.94 4.25 -5.14
N VAL A 60 5.35 3.34 -4.26
CA VAL A 60 4.52 2.80 -3.18
C VAL A 60 5.05 3.35 -1.87
N THR A 61 4.17 3.98 -1.09
CA THR A 61 4.51 4.54 0.22
C THR A 61 3.59 3.94 1.27
N VAL A 62 4.17 3.47 2.37
CA VAL A 62 3.44 3.13 3.59
C VAL A 62 3.83 4.16 4.64
N HIS A 63 2.83 4.94 5.09
CA HIS A 63 2.96 6.03 6.05
C HIS A 63 2.25 5.68 7.35
N LEU A 64 2.89 5.97 8.48
CA LEU A 64 2.28 5.96 9.81
C LEU A 64 2.28 7.38 10.36
N ASP A 65 1.13 7.93 10.73
CA ASP A 65 1.02 9.34 11.10
C ASP A 65 1.69 9.70 12.44
N LEU A 66 1.72 8.77 13.41
CA LEU A 66 2.15 9.06 14.78
C LEU A 66 3.00 7.92 15.39
N PRO A 67 4.28 8.18 15.74
CA PRO A 67 5.10 9.25 15.19
C PRO A 67 5.26 9.09 13.65
N PRO A 68 5.42 10.20 12.90
CA PRO A 68 5.47 10.17 11.44
C PRO A 68 6.63 9.31 10.93
N ARG A 69 6.33 8.27 10.17
CA ARG A 69 7.31 7.34 9.58
C ARG A 69 6.86 6.89 8.20
N ASP A 70 7.80 6.79 7.27
CA ASP A 70 7.57 6.37 5.89
C ASP A 70 8.51 5.26 5.44
N ILE A 71 7.96 4.24 4.78
CA ILE A 71 8.70 3.35 3.88
C ILE A 71 8.22 3.65 2.48
N GLU A 72 9.15 4.06 1.63
CA GLU A 72 8.91 4.31 0.22
C GLU A 72 9.71 3.31 -0.63
N LYS A 73 9.08 2.88 -1.74
CA LYS A 73 9.72 2.08 -2.79
C LYS A 73 9.27 2.58 -4.14
N THR A 74 10.23 2.91 -5.00
CA THR A 74 9.94 3.27 -6.40
C THR A 74 10.30 2.12 -7.35
N LEU A 75 9.38 1.84 -8.26
CA LEU A 75 9.42 0.70 -9.17
C LEU A 75 9.14 1.17 -10.60
N HIS A 76 9.83 0.59 -11.56
CA HIS A 76 9.62 0.84 -12.97
C HIS A 76 8.72 -0.25 -13.56
N PHE A 77 7.66 0.14 -14.27
CA PHE A 77 6.79 -0.79 -14.98
C PHE A 77 7.33 -1.04 -16.40
N ARG A 78 7.67 -2.29 -16.67
CA ARG A 78 8.36 -2.73 -17.88
C ARG A 78 7.46 -3.54 -18.81
N GLU A 79 8.00 -3.84 -19.98
CA GLU A 79 7.38 -4.75 -20.94
C GLU A 79 7.04 -6.10 -20.29
N GLY A 80 5.95 -6.71 -20.77
CA GLY A 80 5.42 -7.93 -20.18
C GLY A 80 4.74 -7.75 -18.82
N GLY A 81 4.47 -6.51 -18.41
CA GLY A 81 3.74 -6.18 -17.19
C GLY A 81 4.53 -6.47 -15.91
N ARG A 82 5.86 -6.33 -15.98
CA ARG A 82 6.78 -6.63 -14.88
C ARG A 82 7.26 -5.37 -14.20
N PHE A 83 7.53 -5.48 -12.91
CA PHE A 83 8.10 -4.43 -12.08
C PHE A 83 9.56 -4.74 -11.77
N GLU A 84 10.37 -3.71 -11.80
CA GLU A 84 11.79 -3.73 -11.45
C GLU A 84 12.09 -2.52 -10.56
N GLY A 85 13.01 -2.65 -9.60
CA GLY A 85 13.41 -1.51 -8.77
C GLY A 85 13.67 -1.89 -7.32
N GLU A 86 13.42 -0.94 -6.43
CA GLU A 86 13.80 -1.08 -5.03
C GLU A 86 13.04 -2.21 -4.32
N GLY A 87 13.76 -3.08 -3.62
CA GLY A 87 13.15 -4.18 -2.86
C GLY A 87 12.72 -5.37 -3.72
N ILE A 88 12.96 -5.33 -5.03
CA ILE A 88 12.68 -6.43 -5.97
C ILE A 88 14.02 -6.99 -6.48
N GLY A 89 14.34 -8.24 -6.12
CA GLY A 89 15.58 -8.89 -6.55
C GLY A 89 15.54 -9.35 -8.02
N GLU A 90 14.37 -9.74 -8.52
CA GLU A 90 14.14 -10.17 -9.90
C GLU A 90 12.81 -9.60 -10.41
N PRO A 91 12.70 -9.25 -11.71
CA PRO A 91 11.49 -8.64 -12.27
C PRO A 91 10.24 -9.51 -12.02
N THR A 92 9.20 -8.92 -11.41
CA THR A 92 7.98 -9.64 -10.99
C THR A 92 6.72 -9.01 -11.56
N VAL A 93 5.68 -9.82 -11.79
CA VAL A 93 4.33 -9.32 -12.18
C VAL A 93 3.43 -9.02 -10.99
N ASP A 94 3.84 -9.44 -9.79
CA ASP A 94 3.06 -9.31 -8.56
C ASP A 94 3.83 -8.50 -7.51
N LEU A 95 3.25 -7.36 -7.11
CA LEU A 95 3.77 -6.48 -6.07
C LEU A 95 3.12 -6.70 -4.70
N LEU A 96 2.08 -7.51 -4.60
CA LEU A 96 1.42 -7.77 -3.32
C LEU A 96 2.39 -8.29 -2.25
N PRO A 97 3.36 -9.17 -2.56
CA PRO A 97 4.35 -9.58 -1.56
C PRO A 97 5.19 -8.42 -1.01
N LEU A 98 5.60 -7.47 -1.87
CA LEU A 98 6.36 -6.29 -1.47
C LEU A 98 5.51 -5.37 -0.59
N ILE A 99 4.28 -5.07 -1.01
CA ILE A 99 3.33 -4.21 -0.26
C ILE A 99 2.99 -4.84 1.10
N SER A 100 2.78 -6.16 1.14
CA SER A 100 2.54 -6.91 2.38
C SER A 100 3.73 -6.80 3.33
N SER A 101 4.96 -6.94 2.83
CA SER A 101 6.18 -6.81 3.63
C SER A 101 6.35 -5.39 4.18
N MET A 102 6.15 -4.36 3.35
CA MET A 102 6.20 -2.96 3.78
C MET A 102 5.17 -2.65 4.87
N SER A 103 3.93 -3.11 4.71
CA SER A 103 2.89 -2.92 5.71
C SER A 103 3.18 -3.69 7.01
N GLU A 104 3.69 -4.92 6.93
CA GLU A 104 4.03 -5.73 8.12
C GLU A 104 5.06 -5.04 9.01
N HIS A 105 6.03 -4.35 8.40
CA HIS A 105 7.04 -3.59 9.13
C HIS A 105 6.42 -2.61 10.13
N TYR A 106 5.40 -1.85 9.71
CA TYR A 106 4.72 -0.88 10.57
C TYR A 106 3.64 -1.50 11.45
N ARG A 107 2.97 -2.56 10.99
CA ARG A 107 1.94 -3.25 11.79
C ARG A 107 2.42 -3.75 13.14
N ARG A 108 3.69 -4.15 13.26
CA ARG A 108 4.27 -4.55 14.56
C ARG A 108 4.51 -3.40 15.52
N GLN A 109 4.33 -2.16 15.06
CA GLN A 109 4.69 -0.93 15.76
C GLN A 109 3.49 -0.01 16.00
N VAL A 110 2.36 -0.25 15.33
CA VAL A 110 1.16 0.60 15.45
C VAL A 110 0.51 0.46 16.82
N GLN A 111 -0.07 1.56 17.29
CA GLN A 111 -0.87 1.67 18.50
C GLN A 111 -2.29 2.11 18.16
N SER A 112 -3.21 1.89 19.11
CA SER A 112 -4.57 2.42 18.95
C SER A 112 -4.53 3.94 18.86
N GLY A 113 -5.22 4.49 17.86
CA GLY A 113 -5.23 5.91 17.52
C GLY A 113 -4.26 6.29 16.39
N ASP A 114 -3.37 5.38 15.97
CA ASP A 114 -2.51 5.62 14.82
C ASP A 114 -3.29 5.56 13.51
N VAL A 115 -2.82 6.27 12.48
CA VAL A 115 -3.34 6.16 11.13
C VAL A 115 -2.27 5.55 10.24
N LEU A 116 -2.59 4.42 9.62
CA LEU A 116 -1.76 3.76 8.62
C LEU A 116 -2.31 4.09 7.23
N THR A 117 -1.48 4.68 6.39
CA THR A 117 -1.82 5.04 5.01
C THR A 117 -0.93 4.29 4.03
N ILE A 118 -1.52 3.64 3.04
CA ILE A 118 -0.83 3.10 1.88
C ILE A 118 -1.19 3.96 0.66
N SER A 119 -0.19 4.49 -0.01
CA SER A 119 -0.36 5.25 -1.25
C SER A 119 0.40 4.65 -2.41
N PHE A 120 -0.21 4.75 -3.58
CA PHE A 120 0.36 4.40 -4.87
C PHE A 120 0.39 5.65 -5.74
N GLN A 121 1.55 6.03 -6.23
CA GLN A 121 1.73 7.15 -7.14
C GLN A 121 2.26 6.64 -8.46
N VAL A 122 1.49 6.85 -9.52
CA VAL A 122 1.88 6.53 -10.90
C VAL A 122 2.35 7.81 -11.57
N GLN A 123 3.56 7.80 -12.11
CA GLN A 123 4.14 8.89 -12.87
C GLN A 123 4.49 8.42 -14.29
N ARG A 124 4.14 9.25 -15.28
CA ARG A 124 4.47 9.04 -16.70
C ARG A 124 5.03 10.31 -17.27
N LEU A 125 6.27 10.25 -17.76
CA LEU A 125 6.97 11.37 -18.38
C LEU A 125 6.41 11.67 -19.78
#